data_AF-A0A2N7IRB3-F1
#
_entry.id   AF-A0A2N7IRB3-F1
#
_cell.length_a   1.000
_cell.length_b   1.000
_cell.length_c   1.000
_cell.angle_alpha   90.00
_cell.angle_beta   90.00
_cell.angle_gamma   90.00
#
_symmetry.space_group_name_H-M   'P 1'
#
loop_
_entity.id
_entity.type
_entity.pdbx_description
1 polymer ?
#
loop_
_entity_poly.entity_id
_entity_poly.type
_entity_poly.pdbx_seq_one_letter_code
_entity_poly.pdbx_strand_id
1 'polypeptide(L)'
;MKEVGVDKEILGFSNSRMAYNDMLARLAIILEQDNLRYQLSDGNLNSRYRSDVSFSDNIMEAIKFSLLFFSKVKIFTLENDIELNLTKASSLSWLYSISSAYLKEYINENDTTKLLESFVHLEIVKSHVRKNETLPLVSLDYFKFGETYLREIAFLYIERSSSRVMSQGSLVVRDIIINLSCFVNGIVMSNPLEERMMHELVERLYDGSKGDVKLLIESLSENWLGESCEE
;
A
#
# COMPACT_ATOMS: atom_id res chain seq x y z
N MET A 1 5.81 18.04 -0.31
CA MET A 1 4.52 17.82 0.38
C MET A 1 3.63 19.06 0.37
N LYS A 2 3.98 20.16 1.07
CA LYS A 2 3.14 21.38 1.07
C LYS A 2 2.92 21.97 -0.33
N GLU A 3 3.97 22.03 -1.14
CA GLU A 3 3.92 22.57 -2.51
C GLU A 3 3.05 21.73 -3.46
N VAL A 4 2.88 20.44 -3.17
CA VAL A 4 2.02 19.52 -3.93
C VAL A 4 0.66 19.30 -3.26
N GLY A 5 0.31 20.11 -2.24
CA GLY A 5 -1.01 20.03 -1.58
C GLY A 5 -1.24 18.79 -0.70
N VAL A 6 -0.22 17.98 -0.45
CA VAL A 6 -0.32 16.79 0.42
C VAL A 6 -0.08 17.19 1.87
N ASP A 7 -1.11 17.06 2.71
CA ASP A 7 -1.10 17.50 4.11
C ASP A 7 -1.72 16.47 5.07
N LYS A 8 -2.05 16.92 6.29
CA LYS A 8 -2.49 16.08 7.40
C LYS A 8 -3.86 15.45 7.15
N GLU A 9 -4.69 16.07 6.32
CA GLU A 9 -6.05 15.66 6.03
C GLU A 9 -6.07 14.35 5.24
N ILE A 10 -5.02 14.10 4.46
CA ILE A 10 -4.87 12.87 3.69
C ILE A 10 -3.92 11.89 4.38
N LEU A 11 -2.73 12.33 4.78
CA LEU A 11 -1.70 11.41 5.27
C LEU A 11 -1.82 11.08 6.78
N GLY A 12 -2.82 11.62 7.49
CA GLY A 12 -3.09 11.28 8.89
C GLY A 12 -2.08 11.83 9.92
N PHE A 13 -1.43 12.97 9.64
CA PHE A 13 -0.40 13.57 10.52
C PHE A 13 -0.89 14.79 11.31
N SER A 14 -1.34 14.62 12.55
CA SER A 14 -1.69 15.75 13.43
C SER A 14 -0.48 16.63 13.84
N ASN A 15 0.74 16.07 13.88
CA ASN A 15 2.01 16.77 14.09
C ASN A 15 2.86 16.67 12.82
N SER A 16 2.93 17.75 12.05
CA SER A 16 3.21 17.68 10.61
C SER A 16 4.70 17.59 10.25
N ARG A 17 5.54 18.55 10.66
CA ARG A 17 6.84 18.72 9.99
C ARG A 17 7.87 17.60 10.24
N MET A 18 8.12 17.21 11.50
CA MET A 18 9.10 16.15 11.81
C MET A 18 8.60 14.76 11.39
N ALA A 19 7.28 14.52 11.48
CA ALA A 19 6.72 13.22 11.20
C ALA A 19 6.68 12.89 9.69
N TYR A 20 6.53 13.91 8.82
CA TYR A 20 6.65 13.72 7.38
C TYR A 20 8.07 13.38 6.95
N ASN A 21 9.06 14.12 7.46
CA ASN A 21 10.46 13.87 7.14
C ASN A 21 10.88 12.48 7.61
N ASP A 22 10.48 12.08 8.82
CA ASP A 22 10.72 10.73 9.35
C ASP A 22 10.09 9.66 8.46
N MET A 23 8.81 9.81 8.09
CA MET A 23 8.14 8.85 7.20
C MET A 23 8.82 8.75 5.83
N LEU A 24 9.17 9.88 5.22
CA LEU A 24 9.83 9.89 3.91
C LEU A 24 11.24 9.31 3.96
N ALA A 25 12.00 9.58 5.02
CA ALA A 25 13.31 8.97 5.20
C ALA A 25 13.20 7.45 5.38
N ARG A 26 12.22 6.98 6.17
CA ARG A 26 11.95 5.55 6.33
C ARG A 26 11.54 4.91 5.00
N LEU A 27 10.65 5.55 4.25
CA LEU A 27 10.26 5.13 2.90
C LEU A 27 11.46 5.01 1.98
N ALA A 28 12.29 6.06 1.90
CA ALA A 28 13.47 6.08 1.04
C ALA A 28 14.48 4.97 1.40
N ILE A 29 14.70 4.70 2.69
CA ILE A 29 15.56 3.59 3.13
C ILE A 29 14.95 2.24 2.72
N ILE A 30 13.64 2.03 2.92
CA ILE A 30 12.98 0.77 2.54
C ILE A 30 13.08 0.54 1.03
N LEU A 31 12.89 1.59 0.22
CA LEU A 31 13.04 1.52 -1.25
C LEU A 31 14.49 1.27 -1.67
N GLU A 32 15.46 1.90 -1.00
CA GLU A 32 16.90 1.71 -1.27
C GLU A 32 17.36 0.28 -1.00
N GLN A 33 16.75 -0.40 -0.02
CA GLN A 33 17.05 -1.80 0.29
C GLN A 33 16.29 -2.79 -0.61
N ASP A 34 15.31 -2.32 -1.39
CA ASP A 34 14.35 -3.12 -2.18
C ASP A 34 13.83 -4.36 -1.44
N ASN A 35 13.55 -4.21 -0.14
CA ASN A 35 13.16 -5.32 0.70
C ASN A 35 12.27 -4.84 1.86
N LEU A 36 10.97 -5.16 1.82
CA LEU A 36 10.04 -4.86 2.91
C LEU A 36 10.35 -5.57 4.22
N ARG A 37 11.17 -6.62 4.18
CA ARG A 37 11.66 -7.32 5.36
C ARG A 37 12.90 -6.65 5.95
N TYR A 38 13.43 -5.59 5.33
CA TYR A 38 14.54 -4.86 5.92
C TYR A 38 14.19 -4.35 7.33
N GLN A 39 15.02 -4.71 8.32
CA GLN A 39 14.78 -4.33 9.70
C GLN A 39 15.22 -2.88 9.94
N LEU A 40 14.29 -1.95 9.71
CA LEU A 40 14.54 -0.53 9.90
C LEU A 40 14.62 -0.17 11.39
N SER A 41 15.83 0.01 11.92
CA SER A 41 16.05 0.51 13.28
C SER A 41 16.23 2.04 13.31
N ASP A 42 15.99 2.65 14.47
CA ASP A 42 16.31 4.06 14.68
C ASP A 42 17.82 4.33 14.52
N GLY A 43 18.67 3.32 14.73
CA GLY A 43 20.10 3.39 14.46
C GLY A 43 20.39 3.57 12.97
N ASN A 44 19.74 2.78 12.11
CA ASN A 44 19.89 2.90 10.65
C ASN A 44 19.40 4.27 10.16
N LEU A 45 18.26 4.73 10.69
CA LEU A 45 17.68 6.02 10.33
C LEU A 45 18.58 7.19 10.74
N ASN A 46 19.09 7.18 11.98
CA ASN A 46 20.04 8.19 12.46
C ASN A 46 21.35 8.18 11.69
N SER A 47 21.85 7.00 11.32
CA SER A 47 23.03 6.85 10.47
C SER A 47 22.80 7.48 9.09
N ARG A 48 21.64 7.21 8.47
CA ARG A 48 21.28 7.79 7.16
C ARG A 48 21.17 9.31 7.23
N TYR A 49 20.54 9.87 8.26
CA TYR A 49 20.44 11.32 8.47
C TYR A 49 21.79 12.01 8.67
N ARG A 50 22.80 11.28 9.18
CA ARG A 50 24.16 11.79 9.40
C ARG A 50 25.09 11.51 8.22
N SER A 51 24.67 10.72 7.23
CA SER A 51 25.46 10.44 6.05
C SER A 51 25.35 11.60 5.06
N ASP A 52 26.47 11.98 4.44
CA ASP A 52 26.48 12.94 3.32
C ASP A 52 26.05 12.30 1.98
N VAL A 53 25.64 11.03 2.00
CA VAL A 53 25.20 10.29 0.81
C VAL A 53 23.75 10.67 0.51
N SER A 54 23.46 11.13 -0.70
CA SER A 54 22.07 11.37 -1.13
C SER A 54 21.39 10.06 -1.54
N PHE A 55 20.06 10.02 -1.53
CA PHE A 55 19.33 8.93 -2.20
C PHE A 55 19.48 9.07 -3.71
N SER A 56 19.33 7.96 -4.46
CA SER A 56 19.39 8.01 -5.92
C SER A 56 18.23 8.83 -6.50
N ASP A 57 18.47 9.46 -7.65
CA ASP A 57 17.44 10.25 -8.34
C ASP A 57 16.20 9.42 -8.67
N ASN A 58 16.37 8.13 -8.99
CA ASN A 58 15.25 7.20 -9.23
C ASN A 58 14.35 7.06 -8.01
N ILE A 59 14.92 6.88 -6.80
CA ILE A 59 14.14 6.80 -5.56
C ILE A 59 13.40 8.12 -5.30
N MET A 60 14.08 9.25 -5.55
CA MET A 60 13.50 10.57 -5.36
C MET A 60 12.32 10.82 -6.32
N GLU A 61 12.47 10.46 -7.58
CA GLU A 61 11.38 10.59 -8.58
C GLU A 61 10.22 9.64 -8.27
N ALA A 62 10.48 8.41 -7.79
CA ALA A 62 9.42 7.49 -7.37
C ALA A 62 8.61 8.00 -6.16
N ILE A 63 9.29 8.55 -5.16
CA ILE A 63 8.64 9.20 -4.01
C ILE A 63 7.83 10.42 -4.48
N LYS A 64 8.37 11.20 -5.41
CA LYS A 64 7.67 12.36 -5.98
C LYS A 64 6.42 11.94 -6.76
N PHE A 65 6.49 10.87 -7.55
CA PHE A 65 5.35 10.28 -8.23
C PHE A 65 4.23 9.90 -7.25
N SER A 66 4.57 9.17 -6.17
CA SER A 66 3.58 8.77 -5.16
C SER A 66 2.99 9.98 -4.41
N LEU A 67 3.77 11.02 -4.14
CA LEU A 67 3.25 12.27 -3.57
C LEU A 67 2.30 13.03 -4.52
N LEU A 68 2.61 13.09 -5.82
CA LEU A 68 1.72 13.68 -6.82
C LEU A 68 0.42 12.87 -6.94
N PHE A 69 0.48 11.55 -6.85
CA PHE A 69 -0.70 10.71 -6.75
C PHE A 69 -1.58 11.08 -5.54
N PHE A 70 -1.00 11.22 -4.35
CA PHE A 70 -1.75 11.65 -3.16
C PHE A 70 -2.36 13.06 -3.28
N SER A 71 -1.76 13.94 -4.07
CA SER A 71 -2.36 15.23 -4.43
C SER A 71 -3.66 15.05 -5.22
N LYS A 72 -3.66 14.14 -6.21
CA LYS A 72 -4.85 13.79 -7.01
C LYS A 72 -5.92 13.13 -6.14
N VAL A 73 -5.52 12.26 -5.20
CA VAL A 73 -6.44 11.70 -4.19
C VAL A 73 -7.13 12.81 -3.40
N LYS A 74 -6.41 13.86 -2.98
CA LYS A 74 -7.00 15.02 -2.27
C LYS A 74 -8.16 15.60 -3.07
N ILE A 75 -7.86 15.97 -4.31
CA ILE A 75 -8.78 16.67 -5.18
C ILE A 75 -10.02 15.80 -5.39
N PHE A 76 -9.82 14.53 -5.75
CA PHE A 76 -10.91 13.58 -5.97
C PHE A 76 -11.81 13.43 -4.73
N THR A 77 -11.22 13.29 -3.54
CA THR A 77 -12.01 13.10 -2.31
C THR A 77 -12.81 14.33 -1.91
N LEU A 78 -12.26 15.54 -2.13
CA LEU A 78 -12.97 16.80 -1.90
C LEU A 78 -14.13 16.98 -2.89
N GLU A 79 -13.90 16.68 -4.16
CA GLU A 79 -14.93 16.81 -5.20
C GLU A 79 -16.08 15.82 -5.04
N ASN A 80 -15.83 14.67 -4.41
CA ASN A 80 -16.80 13.59 -4.25
C ASN A 80 -17.31 13.41 -2.80
N ASP A 81 -16.96 14.33 -1.88
CA ASP A 81 -17.33 14.26 -0.46
C ASP A 81 -16.98 12.92 0.21
N ILE A 82 -15.80 12.38 -0.12
CA ILE A 82 -15.30 11.11 0.42
C ILE A 82 -14.41 11.38 1.63
N GLU A 83 -14.85 10.95 2.80
CA GLU A 83 -14.02 11.01 4.01
C GLU A 83 -13.04 9.83 4.07
N LEU A 84 -11.74 10.15 3.96
CA LEU A 84 -10.66 9.17 4.13
C LEU A 84 -10.08 9.20 5.54
N ASN A 85 -9.84 8.02 6.11
CA ASN A 85 -9.20 7.85 7.40
C ASN A 85 -7.94 6.98 7.27
N LEU A 86 -6.90 7.55 6.64
CA LEU A 86 -5.59 6.91 6.55
C LEU A 86 -4.86 7.03 7.89
N THR A 87 -4.35 5.91 8.39
CA THR A 87 -3.36 5.94 9.46
C THR A 87 -1.99 6.26 8.88
N LYS A 88 -1.03 6.64 9.73
CA LYS A 88 0.39 6.78 9.31
C LYS A 88 0.93 5.50 8.67
N ALA A 89 0.54 4.34 9.20
CA ALA A 89 0.93 3.05 8.66
C ALA A 89 0.32 2.78 7.28
N SER A 90 -0.98 3.11 7.09
CA SER A 90 -1.62 3.00 5.77
C SER A 90 -0.99 3.94 4.75
N SER A 91 -0.69 5.18 5.16
CA SER A 91 -0.03 6.18 4.32
C SER A 91 1.36 5.71 3.88
N LEU A 92 2.17 5.21 4.81
CA LEU A 92 3.49 4.65 4.50
C LEU A 92 3.39 3.45 3.55
N SER A 93 2.43 2.55 3.77
CA SER A 93 2.25 1.37 2.90
C SER A 93 1.84 1.76 1.49
N TRP A 94 0.90 2.68 1.30
CA TRP A 94 0.54 3.18 -0.03
C TRP A 94 1.68 3.91 -0.71
N LEU A 95 2.39 4.79 0.01
CA LEU A 95 3.57 5.46 -0.53
C LEU A 95 4.64 4.46 -0.97
N TYR A 96 4.88 3.42 -0.16
CA TYR A 96 5.79 2.33 -0.51
C TYR A 96 5.33 1.60 -1.77
N SER A 97 4.12 1.04 -1.78
CA SER A 97 3.65 0.21 -2.88
C SER A 97 3.66 0.97 -4.21
N ILE A 98 3.22 2.24 -4.22
CA ILE A 98 3.24 3.08 -5.42
C ILE A 98 4.67 3.43 -5.83
N SER A 99 5.55 3.80 -4.90
CA SER A 99 6.92 4.17 -5.25
C SER A 99 7.71 2.95 -5.74
N SER A 100 7.55 1.79 -5.09
CA SER A 100 8.16 0.53 -5.50
C SER A 100 7.66 0.09 -6.88
N ALA A 101 6.35 0.22 -7.13
CA ALA A 101 5.76 -0.08 -8.42
C ALA A 101 6.32 0.79 -9.55
N TYR A 102 6.47 2.09 -9.30
CA TYR A 102 7.04 3.03 -10.23
C TYR A 102 8.52 2.74 -10.51
N LEU A 103 9.32 2.44 -9.46
CA LEU A 103 10.72 2.05 -9.60
C LEU A 103 10.91 0.76 -10.40
N LYS A 104 9.97 -0.18 -10.26
CA LYS A 104 9.96 -1.47 -10.96
C LYS A 104 9.26 -1.40 -12.32
N GLU A 105 8.94 -0.19 -12.78
CA GLU A 105 8.41 0.14 -14.11
C GLU A 105 7.08 -0.57 -14.48
N TYR A 106 6.32 -1.08 -13.50
CA TYR A 106 5.03 -1.71 -13.78
C TYR A 106 3.82 -0.78 -13.58
N ILE A 107 4.06 0.45 -13.14
CA ILE A 107 3.11 1.57 -13.27
C ILE A 107 3.81 2.79 -13.83
N ASN A 108 3.05 3.65 -14.50
CA ASN A 108 3.48 4.97 -14.93
C ASN A 108 2.34 6.00 -14.78
N GLU A 109 2.53 7.21 -15.31
CA GLU A 109 1.54 8.28 -15.22
C GLU A 109 0.16 7.90 -15.81
N ASN A 110 0.13 7.04 -16.83
CA ASN A 110 -1.12 6.58 -17.45
C ASN A 110 -1.94 5.65 -16.54
N ASP A 111 -1.32 5.04 -15.53
CA ASP A 111 -1.99 4.17 -14.57
C ASP A 111 -2.63 4.93 -13.40
N THR A 112 -2.48 6.26 -13.36
CA THR A 112 -3.03 7.12 -12.28
C THR A 112 -4.50 6.82 -12.01
N THR A 113 -5.34 6.70 -13.05
CA THR A 113 -6.78 6.47 -12.89
C THR A 113 -7.05 5.12 -12.23
N LYS A 114 -6.38 4.07 -12.71
CA LYS A 114 -6.51 2.73 -12.12
C LYS A 114 -6.06 2.71 -10.66
N LEU A 115 -4.92 3.34 -10.36
CA LEU A 115 -4.40 3.48 -9.00
C LEU A 115 -5.38 4.22 -8.08
N LEU A 116 -6.03 5.27 -8.59
CA LEU A 116 -6.99 6.05 -7.83
C LEU A 116 -8.24 5.21 -7.49
N GLU A 117 -8.77 4.47 -8.46
CA GLU A 117 -9.88 3.54 -8.24
C GLU A 117 -9.52 2.47 -7.21
N SER A 118 -8.36 1.81 -7.36
CA SER A 118 -7.87 0.82 -6.40
C SER A 118 -7.75 1.40 -4.99
N PHE A 119 -7.14 2.57 -4.88
CA PHE A 119 -7.01 3.28 -3.61
C PHE A 119 -8.38 3.57 -2.98
N VAL A 120 -9.30 4.18 -3.73
CA VAL A 120 -10.60 4.61 -3.22
C VAL A 120 -11.43 3.41 -2.77
N HIS A 121 -11.51 2.35 -3.58
CA HIS A 121 -12.30 1.18 -3.22
C HIS A 121 -11.76 0.47 -1.98
N LEU A 122 -10.43 0.30 -1.85
CA LEU A 122 -9.86 -0.32 -0.65
C LEU A 122 -10.11 0.53 0.60
N GLU A 123 -9.95 1.85 0.52
CA GLU A 123 -10.18 2.74 1.67
C GLU A 123 -11.66 2.85 2.05
N ILE A 124 -12.59 2.85 1.08
CA ILE A 124 -14.03 2.79 1.32
C ILE A 124 -14.40 1.51 2.06
N VAL A 125 -13.91 0.35 1.61
CA VAL A 125 -14.16 -0.94 2.26
C VAL A 125 -13.65 -0.90 3.70
N LYS A 126 -12.41 -0.45 3.92
CA LYS A 126 -11.84 -0.31 5.27
C LYS A 126 -12.66 0.61 6.16
N SER A 127 -13.16 1.72 5.62
CA SER A 127 -14.00 2.67 6.36
C SER A 127 -15.31 2.01 6.84
N HIS A 128 -16.02 1.33 5.95
CA HIS A 128 -17.27 0.63 6.27
C HIS A 128 -17.04 -0.51 7.26
N VAL A 129 -15.95 -1.28 7.12
CA VAL A 129 -15.59 -2.34 8.07
C VAL A 129 -15.35 -1.79 9.46
N ARG A 130 -14.64 -0.65 9.60
CA ARG A 130 -14.43 0.01 10.90
C ARG A 130 -15.72 0.49 11.55
N LYS A 131 -16.66 0.99 10.74
CA LYS A 131 -17.98 1.47 11.19
C LYS A 131 -19.00 0.34 11.36
N ASN A 132 -18.64 -0.90 11.01
CA ASN A 132 -19.53 -2.05 10.95
C ASN A 132 -20.76 -1.84 10.04
N GLU A 133 -20.55 -1.19 8.90
CA GLU A 133 -21.59 -0.85 7.90
C GLU A 133 -21.54 -1.80 6.70
N THR A 134 -22.67 -2.03 6.03
CA THR A 134 -22.72 -2.85 4.80
C THR A 134 -21.79 -2.30 3.72
N LEU A 135 -21.09 -3.18 2.99
CA LEU A 135 -20.20 -2.72 1.93
C LEU A 135 -20.99 -2.14 0.73
N PRO A 136 -20.55 -1.01 0.15
CA PRO A 136 -21.19 -0.46 -1.05
C PRO A 136 -21.10 -1.43 -2.24
N LEU A 137 -22.20 -1.57 -3.00
CA LEU A 137 -22.27 -2.43 -4.19
C LEU A 137 -21.15 -2.10 -5.19
N VAL A 138 -20.84 -0.82 -5.40
CA VAL A 138 -19.75 -0.40 -6.31
C VAL A 138 -18.39 -0.99 -5.93
N SER A 139 -18.11 -1.17 -4.63
CA SER A 139 -16.87 -1.80 -4.18
C SER A 139 -16.95 -3.32 -4.28
N LEU A 140 -18.12 -3.91 -4.03
CA LEU A 140 -18.33 -5.35 -4.26
C LEU A 140 -18.16 -5.71 -5.74
N ASP A 141 -18.69 -4.89 -6.65
CA ASP A 141 -18.57 -5.06 -8.10
C ASP A 141 -17.13 -4.83 -8.59
N TYR A 142 -16.40 -3.90 -7.96
CA TYR A 142 -14.98 -3.67 -8.24
C TYR A 142 -14.13 -4.88 -7.90
N PHE A 143 -14.26 -5.40 -6.67
CA PHE A 143 -13.44 -6.52 -6.20
C PHE A 143 -13.95 -7.88 -6.70
N LYS A 144 -15.25 -8.01 -6.96
CA LYS A 144 -15.96 -9.26 -7.31
C LYS A 144 -15.77 -10.42 -6.32
N PHE A 145 -15.30 -10.11 -5.11
CA PHE A 145 -15.23 -11.05 -4.01
C PHE A 145 -16.55 -11.04 -3.22
N GLY A 146 -16.87 -12.16 -2.57
CA GLY A 146 -17.98 -12.18 -1.62
C GLY A 146 -17.75 -11.18 -0.48
N GLU A 147 -18.83 -10.53 0.00
CA GLU A 147 -18.74 -9.48 1.03
C GLU A 147 -17.96 -9.95 2.27
N THR A 148 -18.18 -11.20 2.72
CA THR A 148 -17.45 -11.79 3.85
C THR A 148 -15.93 -11.75 3.66
N TYR A 149 -15.44 -12.18 2.48
CA TYR A 149 -14.00 -12.19 2.20
C TYR A 149 -13.43 -10.79 2.10
N LEU A 150 -14.15 -9.88 1.43
CA LEU A 150 -13.70 -8.49 1.32
C LEU A 150 -13.62 -7.81 2.69
N ARG A 151 -14.56 -8.13 3.60
CA ARG A 151 -14.51 -7.69 5.00
C ARG A 151 -13.33 -8.29 5.76
N GLU A 152 -13.04 -9.58 5.60
CA GLU A 152 -11.89 -10.24 6.24
C GLU A 152 -10.55 -9.65 5.75
N ILE A 153 -10.40 -9.41 4.45
CA ILE A 153 -9.23 -8.75 3.86
C ILE A 153 -9.02 -7.37 4.50
N ALA A 154 -10.08 -6.55 4.53
CA ALA A 154 -10.01 -5.22 5.10
C ALA A 154 -9.74 -5.24 6.61
N PHE A 155 -10.35 -6.17 7.35
CA PHE A 155 -10.11 -6.35 8.77
C PHE A 155 -8.65 -6.70 9.05
N LEU A 156 -8.07 -7.64 8.30
CA LEU A 156 -6.65 -7.98 8.40
C LEU A 156 -5.75 -6.77 8.13
N TYR A 157 -6.05 -5.99 7.10
CA TYR A 157 -5.31 -4.75 6.82
C TYR A 157 -5.38 -3.76 7.99
N ILE A 158 -6.57 -3.55 8.56
CA ILE A 158 -6.81 -2.65 9.69
C ILE A 158 -6.05 -3.13 10.94
N GLU A 159 -6.08 -4.43 11.23
CA GLU A 159 -5.33 -5.06 12.33
C GLU A 159 -3.83 -4.78 12.17
N ARG A 160 -3.27 -5.07 10.98
CA ARG A 160 -1.83 -4.81 10.68
C ARG A 160 -1.49 -3.33 10.65
N SER A 161 -2.45 -2.44 10.43
CA SER A 161 -2.25 -0.98 10.45
C SER A 161 -2.35 -0.35 11.83
N SER A 162 -2.75 -1.11 12.85
CA SER A 162 -2.97 -0.64 14.24
C SER A 162 -2.06 -1.32 15.25
N SER A 163 -1.70 -2.59 15.04
CA SER A 163 -0.82 -3.36 15.93
C SER A 163 0.50 -3.70 15.25
N ARG A 164 1.62 -3.54 15.96
CA ARG A 164 3.00 -3.83 15.49
C ARG A 164 3.23 -3.32 14.06
N VAL A 165 2.85 -2.06 13.82
CA VAL A 165 2.67 -1.52 12.46
C VAL A 165 3.93 -1.57 11.58
N MET A 166 5.10 -1.52 12.20
CA MET A 166 6.41 -1.57 11.52
C MET A 166 7.04 -2.97 11.48
N SER A 167 6.35 -4.02 11.96
CA SER A 167 6.89 -5.38 11.83
C SER A 167 6.88 -5.81 10.37
N GLN A 168 7.86 -6.65 9.98
CA GLN A 168 7.99 -7.19 8.63
C GLN A 168 6.68 -7.82 8.15
N GLY A 169 6.06 -8.70 8.97
CA GLY A 169 4.78 -9.32 8.62
C GLY A 169 3.64 -8.32 8.41
N SER A 170 3.59 -7.22 9.17
CA SER A 170 2.56 -6.19 8.97
C SER A 170 2.79 -5.39 7.69
N LEU A 171 4.05 -5.10 7.35
CA LEU A 171 4.41 -4.42 6.10
C LEU A 171 4.06 -5.28 4.89
N VAL A 172 4.49 -6.54 4.87
CA VAL A 172 4.26 -7.49 3.79
C VAL A 172 2.77 -7.75 3.58
N VAL A 173 2.00 -8.01 4.65
CA VAL A 173 0.56 -8.26 4.52
C VAL A 173 -0.18 -7.04 3.95
N ARG A 174 0.17 -5.82 4.37
CA ARG A 174 -0.46 -4.61 3.81
C ARG A 174 -0.08 -4.40 2.35
N ASP A 175 1.16 -4.71 1.98
CA ASP A 175 1.63 -4.62 0.60
C ASP A 175 0.91 -5.62 -0.31
N ILE A 176 0.73 -6.88 0.13
CA ILE A 176 -0.08 -7.88 -0.58
C ILE A 176 -1.50 -7.36 -0.82
N ILE A 177 -2.16 -6.80 0.20
CA ILE A 177 -3.55 -6.34 0.09
C ILE A 177 -3.69 -5.10 -0.80
N ILE A 178 -2.73 -4.17 -0.75
CA ILE A 178 -2.69 -3.04 -1.69
C ILE A 178 -2.55 -3.55 -3.12
N ASN A 179 -1.59 -4.46 -3.33
CA ASN A 179 -1.33 -5.05 -4.63
C ASN A 179 -2.53 -5.88 -5.14
N LEU A 180 -3.26 -6.58 -4.27
CA LEU A 180 -4.51 -7.24 -4.61
C LEU A 180 -5.53 -6.24 -5.17
N SER A 181 -5.67 -5.09 -4.53
CA SER A 181 -6.58 -4.04 -4.99
C SER A 181 -6.15 -3.45 -6.33
N CYS A 182 -4.85 -3.25 -6.56
CA CYS A 182 -4.33 -2.80 -7.85
C CYS A 182 -4.52 -3.86 -8.95
N PHE A 183 -4.27 -5.12 -8.61
CA PHE A 183 -4.29 -6.24 -9.53
C PHE A 183 -5.68 -6.55 -10.08
N VAL A 184 -6.74 -6.45 -9.26
CA VAL A 184 -8.12 -6.59 -9.75
C VAL A 184 -8.50 -5.50 -10.77
N ASN A 185 -7.77 -4.38 -10.82
CA ASN A 185 -7.92 -3.32 -11.83
C ASN A 185 -6.94 -3.43 -13.01
N GLY A 186 -6.25 -4.56 -13.12
CA GLY A 186 -5.30 -4.83 -14.21
C GLY A 186 -3.99 -4.04 -14.11
N ILE A 187 -3.53 -3.71 -12.90
CA ILE A 187 -2.14 -3.33 -12.65
C ILE A 187 -1.38 -4.62 -12.31
N VAL A 188 -0.48 -5.01 -13.20
CA VAL A 188 0.24 -6.30 -13.13
C VAL A 188 1.65 -6.06 -12.60
N MET A 189 2.13 -6.88 -11.68
CA MET A 189 3.51 -6.77 -11.16
C MET A 189 4.53 -7.13 -12.25
N SER A 190 5.73 -6.56 -12.15
CA SER A 190 6.84 -6.95 -13.05
C SER A 190 7.47 -8.30 -12.71
N ASN A 191 7.35 -8.76 -11.45
CA ASN A 191 7.88 -10.05 -11.02
C ASN A 191 6.88 -11.18 -11.36
N PRO A 192 7.23 -12.14 -12.23
CA PRO A 192 6.33 -13.23 -12.63
C PRO A 192 5.91 -14.15 -11.48
N LEU A 193 6.72 -14.27 -10.42
CA LEU A 193 6.34 -15.05 -9.24
C LEU A 193 5.25 -14.33 -8.44
N GLU A 194 5.41 -13.04 -8.21
CA GLU A 194 4.41 -12.21 -7.51
C GLU A 194 3.09 -12.15 -8.28
N GLU A 195 3.17 -11.99 -9.61
CA GLU A 195 2.00 -12.02 -10.49
C GLU A 195 1.25 -13.35 -10.40
N ARG A 196 1.95 -14.49 -10.47
CA ARG A 196 1.32 -15.83 -10.31
C ARG A 196 0.69 -16.00 -8.94
N MET A 197 1.38 -15.60 -7.87
CA MET A 197 0.84 -15.65 -6.52
C MET A 197 -0.44 -14.81 -6.39
N MET A 198 -0.47 -13.63 -7.02
CA MET A 198 -1.64 -12.77 -7.01
C MET A 198 -2.81 -13.35 -7.82
N HIS A 199 -2.53 -13.94 -8.99
CA HIS A 199 -3.52 -14.70 -9.76
C HIS A 199 -4.15 -15.82 -8.92
N GLU A 200 -3.33 -16.67 -8.29
CA GLU A 200 -3.80 -17.76 -7.45
C GLU A 200 -4.65 -17.27 -6.26
N LEU A 201 -4.25 -16.15 -5.64
CA LEU A 201 -5.03 -15.53 -4.57
C LEU A 201 -6.41 -15.07 -5.07
N VAL A 202 -6.45 -14.36 -6.19
CA VAL A 202 -7.69 -13.86 -6.79
C VAL A 202 -8.62 -14.99 -7.19
N GLU A 203 -8.11 -16.05 -7.83
CA GLU A 203 -8.91 -17.22 -8.21
C GLU A 203 -9.55 -17.89 -6.99
N ARG A 204 -8.80 -18.07 -5.90
CA ARG A 204 -9.32 -18.63 -4.65
C ARG A 204 -10.38 -17.74 -4.01
N LEU A 205 -10.22 -16.42 -4.08
CA LEU A 205 -11.20 -15.47 -3.55
C LEU A 205 -12.48 -15.42 -4.41
N TYR A 206 -12.39 -15.67 -5.71
CA TYR A 206 -13.55 -15.75 -6.62
C TYR A 206 -14.35 -17.03 -6.48
N ASP A 207 -13.68 -18.18 -6.37
CA ASP A 207 -14.36 -19.47 -6.28
C ASP A 207 -15.20 -19.59 -4.99
N GLY A 208 -14.89 -18.80 -3.96
CA GLY A 208 -15.66 -18.83 -2.70
C GLY A 208 -15.53 -20.15 -1.94
N SER A 209 -14.70 -21.08 -2.44
CA SER A 209 -14.64 -22.46 -1.99
C SER A 209 -13.55 -22.62 -0.92
N LYS A 210 -13.95 -22.40 0.34
CA LYS A 210 -13.25 -22.83 1.56
C LYS A 210 -11.76 -22.44 1.65
N GLY A 211 -11.50 -21.21 2.05
CA GLY A 211 -10.22 -20.81 2.62
C GLY A 211 -10.43 -19.78 3.71
N ASP A 212 -9.63 -19.85 4.78
CA ASP A 212 -9.48 -18.74 5.71
C ASP A 212 -8.65 -17.66 5.01
N VAL A 213 -9.25 -16.49 4.77
CA VAL A 213 -8.59 -15.37 4.07
C VAL A 213 -7.28 -14.98 4.73
N LYS A 214 -7.21 -15.05 6.06
CA LYS A 214 -6.00 -14.74 6.81
C LYS A 214 -4.92 -15.76 6.51
N LEU A 215 -5.23 -17.06 6.52
CA LEU A 215 -4.27 -18.10 6.16
C LEU A 215 -3.81 -17.99 4.71
N LEU A 216 -4.69 -17.62 3.78
CA LEU A 216 -4.31 -17.38 2.39
C LEU A 216 -3.28 -16.25 2.30
N ILE A 217 -3.58 -15.08 2.85
CA ILE A 217 -2.68 -13.92 2.78
C ILE A 217 -1.39 -14.15 3.56
N GLU A 218 -1.46 -14.79 4.74
CA GLU A 218 -0.27 -15.06 5.56
C GLU A 218 0.64 -16.11 4.91
N SER A 219 0.12 -17.12 4.21
CA SER A 219 0.95 -18.08 3.48
C SER A 219 1.63 -17.45 2.26
N LEU A 220 0.95 -16.54 1.54
CA LEU A 220 1.60 -15.73 0.51
C LEU A 220 2.73 -14.88 1.08
N SER A 221 2.57 -14.37 2.31
CA SER A 221 3.56 -13.52 2.96
C SER A 221 4.90 -14.19 3.26
N GLU A 222 5.04 -15.51 3.10
CA GLU A 222 6.33 -16.20 3.25
C GLU A 222 7.22 -15.99 2.02
N ASN A 223 6.63 -16.01 0.82
CA ASN A 223 7.34 -15.91 -0.47
C ASN A 223 7.22 -14.53 -1.13
N TRP A 224 6.36 -13.66 -0.61
CA TRP A 224 6.17 -12.30 -1.12
C TRP A 224 7.45 -11.46 -0.97
N LEU A 225 7.93 -10.90 -2.09
CA LEU A 225 9.20 -10.17 -2.17
C LEU A 225 10.39 -11.00 -1.63
N GLY A 226 10.31 -12.34 -1.74
CA GLY A 226 11.38 -13.27 -1.40
C GLY A 226 12.52 -13.23 -2.42
N GLU A 227 13.72 -13.59 -1.98
CA GLU A 227 15.00 -13.46 -2.68
C GLU A 227 14.89 -13.77 -4.18
N SER A 228 15.50 -12.91 -4.99
CA SER A 228 15.93 -13.27 -6.35
C SER A 228 16.44 -14.70 -6.29
N CYS A 229 15.82 -15.62 -7.02
CA CYS A 229 16.48 -16.89 -7.28
C CYS A 229 17.84 -16.53 -7.87
N GLU A 230 18.89 -16.72 -7.08
CA GLU A 230 20.26 -16.74 -7.58
C GLU A 230 20.29 -17.80 -8.68
N GLU A 231 20.48 -17.37 -9.92
CA GLU A 231 21.05 -18.19 -11.00
C GLU A 231 22.47 -17.71 -11.28
#